data_AF-A0A8C3SNL9-F1
#
_entry.id   AF-A0A8C3SNL9-F1
#
_cell.length_a   1.000
_cell.length_b   1.000
_cell.length_c   1.000
_cell.angle_alpha   90.00
_cell.angle_beta   90.00
_cell.angle_gamma   90.00
#
_symmetry.space_group_name_H-M   'P 1'
#
loop_
_entity.id
_entity.type
_entity.pdbx_description
1 polymer ?
#
loop_
_entity_poly.entity_id
_entity_poly.type
_entity_poly.pdbx_seq_one_letter_code
_entity_poly.pdbx_strand_id
1 'polypeptide(L)'
;RLFPDLEKQQLKNLHADLGRRLDDSLCIINEKVPFNDTRSSKYNALNVPLHSRRCQLKLRDIAGQALAFIQDLVTALLNFHTYMEQRVQIFPIDSATDTISPLNQKFSQYLHENASYVRPLEEGMLHLFESITEDTVTVLETTVKLKVFSEHLTSYTCFLRKILPYQLKSLEEECESSLCTAALRARNLELHNDMKKITAVFEKLHVYISLIVLPSIKPDGLLRTNYSSVFTHIAAGLHGFHNVMKEISKHYSQKAALEHELPTATQKLITTNDCILSSIVALTNGAGKIASFFSNNLDHFTASLSYGPKGGTEFISPLSAECMLQYKKKAVAYMKSLKKPCSDSVPYEKALANRRVLLSSTESREGLAQQVQQSLEKMAKLEQEKEHWMLEAQLAKIKLEKENQKLKSSLTGQLIEPMPENSVLPNTAEQEKEEAIKKTSRESVKRMSLIGMLTMTTDNKEAPDAKSREDLIKNHYMARIVELTSLLQLADSKSVHFHAECRALAKRLSLAEKSKESLVEEMKLASQSISRLQDELTTTKRSYEDQLSMMSDHLCSMNETLSKQREEIDTLKMSKVCYQVLYFTLSMVCSLGFCRLQ
;
A
#
# COMPACT_ATOMS: atom_id res chain seq x y z
N ARG A 1 -40.18 -28.53 -66.80
CA ARG A 1 -38.95 -28.97 -66.08
C ARG A 1 -37.90 -27.86 -65.99
N LEU A 2 -37.59 -27.11 -67.05
CA LEU A 2 -36.51 -26.08 -67.04
C LEU A 2 -36.67 -24.90 -66.04
N PHE A 3 -37.89 -24.44 -65.75
CA PHE A 3 -38.12 -23.26 -64.89
C PHE A 3 -37.55 -23.36 -63.45
N PRO A 4 -37.90 -24.36 -62.61
CA PRO A 4 -37.46 -24.41 -61.22
C PRO A 4 -35.94 -24.58 -61.03
N ASP A 5 -35.21 -25.06 -62.05
CA ASP A 5 -33.75 -25.15 -61.98
C ASP A 5 -33.09 -23.80 -62.31
N LEU A 6 -33.71 -22.99 -63.19
CA LEU A 6 -33.29 -21.61 -63.45
C LEU A 6 -33.47 -20.73 -62.19
N GLU A 7 -34.60 -20.85 -61.49
CA GLU A 7 -34.85 -20.14 -60.23
C GLU A 7 -33.86 -20.54 -59.13
N LYS A 8 -33.57 -21.84 -58.97
CA LYS A 8 -32.52 -22.31 -58.04
C LYS A 8 -31.14 -21.77 -58.40
N GLN A 9 -30.81 -21.64 -59.67
CA GLN A 9 -29.51 -21.12 -60.10
C GLN A 9 -29.42 -19.60 -59.91
N GLN A 10 -30.50 -18.86 -60.15
CA GLN A 10 -30.59 -17.44 -59.78
C GLN A 10 -30.46 -17.23 -58.26
N LEU A 11 -31.13 -18.06 -57.44
CA LEU A 11 -31.03 -17.99 -55.97
C LEU A 11 -29.60 -18.27 -55.47
N LYS A 12 -28.91 -19.26 -56.04
CA LYS A 12 -27.49 -19.53 -55.75
C LYS A 12 -26.60 -18.35 -56.13
N ASN A 13 -26.81 -17.75 -57.32
CA ASN A 13 -26.05 -16.59 -57.77
C ASN A 13 -26.28 -15.38 -56.86
N LEU A 14 -27.53 -15.13 -56.45
CA LEU A 14 -27.89 -14.06 -55.52
C LEU A 14 -27.22 -14.27 -54.14
N HIS A 15 -27.21 -15.51 -53.63
CA HIS A 15 -26.55 -15.84 -52.37
C HIS A 15 -25.02 -15.66 -52.45
N ALA A 16 -24.40 -15.98 -53.59
CA ALA A 16 -22.97 -15.76 -53.84
C ALA A 16 -22.60 -14.29 -54.15
N ASP A 17 -23.54 -13.45 -54.58
CA ASP A 17 -23.37 -11.99 -54.66
C ASP A 17 -23.50 -11.35 -53.26
N LEU A 18 -24.57 -11.66 -52.54
CA LEU A 18 -24.81 -11.19 -51.19
C LEU A 18 -23.72 -11.63 -50.20
N GLY A 19 -23.20 -12.85 -50.34
CA GLY A 19 -22.05 -13.35 -49.58
C GLY A 19 -20.80 -12.49 -49.82
N ARG A 20 -20.38 -12.32 -51.08
CA ARG A 20 -19.22 -11.46 -51.42
C ARG A 20 -19.42 -10.02 -50.98
N ARG A 21 -20.61 -9.44 -51.13
CA ARG A 21 -20.89 -8.07 -50.70
C ARG A 21 -20.95 -7.92 -49.18
N LEU A 22 -21.29 -8.98 -48.45
CA LEU A 22 -21.13 -9.06 -47.00
C LEU A 22 -19.64 -9.15 -46.62
N ASP A 23 -18.85 -10.00 -47.28
CA ASP A 23 -17.41 -10.14 -47.04
C ASP A 23 -16.65 -8.85 -47.36
N ASP A 24 -16.94 -8.19 -48.49
CA ASP A 24 -16.41 -6.87 -48.87
C ASP A 24 -16.79 -5.81 -47.84
N SER A 25 -18.06 -5.79 -47.40
CA SER A 25 -18.52 -4.85 -46.37
C SER A 25 -17.85 -5.10 -45.03
N LEU A 26 -17.65 -6.36 -44.63
CA LEU A 26 -16.91 -6.74 -43.43
C LEU A 26 -15.43 -6.38 -43.57
N CYS A 27 -14.83 -6.50 -44.75
CA CYS A 27 -13.47 -6.08 -45.02
C CYS A 27 -13.32 -4.56 -44.87
N ILE A 28 -14.19 -3.77 -45.53
CA ILE A 28 -14.23 -2.31 -45.42
C ILE A 28 -14.50 -1.87 -43.97
N ILE A 29 -15.38 -2.54 -43.23
CA ILE A 29 -15.63 -2.26 -41.82
C ILE A 29 -14.38 -2.55 -40.98
N ASN A 30 -13.74 -3.71 -41.14
CA ASN A 30 -12.51 -4.04 -40.41
C ASN A 30 -11.33 -3.11 -40.75
N GLU A 31 -11.26 -2.58 -41.98
CA GLU A 31 -10.16 -1.72 -42.43
C GLU A 31 -10.39 -0.22 -42.15
N LYS A 32 -11.64 0.27 -42.18
CA LYS A 32 -11.96 1.72 -42.17
C LYS A 32 -12.79 2.20 -40.96
N VAL A 33 -13.50 1.32 -40.24
CA VAL A 33 -14.29 1.71 -39.06
C VAL A 33 -13.50 1.75 -37.75
N PRO A 34 -12.47 0.92 -37.48
CA PRO A 34 -11.66 1.13 -36.28
C PRO A 34 -10.78 2.38 -36.45
N PHE A 35 -10.92 3.35 -35.55
CA PHE A 35 -10.08 4.55 -35.46
C PHE A 35 -8.69 4.20 -34.88
N ASN A 36 -7.97 3.29 -35.53
CA ASN A 36 -6.60 2.92 -35.19
C ASN A 36 -5.62 3.71 -36.07
N ASP A 37 -5.08 4.83 -35.58
CA ASP A 37 -3.97 5.52 -36.25
C ASP A 37 -2.64 4.76 -36.04
N THR A 38 -2.54 3.59 -36.66
CA THR A 38 -1.34 2.74 -36.69
C THR A 38 -0.13 3.38 -37.38
N ARG A 39 -0.29 4.59 -37.93
CA ARG A 39 0.80 5.37 -38.53
C ARG A 39 1.50 6.26 -37.51
N SER A 40 0.93 6.43 -36.30
CA SER A 40 1.46 7.31 -35.25
C SER A 40 1.37 6.64 -33.87
N SER A 41 2.47 6.07 -33.41
CA SER A 41 2.56 5.43 -32.08
C SER A 41 2.23 6.39 -30.91
N LYS A 42 2.32 7.71 -31.14
CA LYS A 42 1.87 8.74 -30.19
C LYS A 42 0.36 8.79 -30.00
N TYR A 43 -0.42 8.53 -31.06
CA TYR A 43 -1.89 8.49 -30.98
C TYR A 43 -2.41 7.11 -30.59
N ASN A 44 -1.66 6.02 -30.86
CA ASN A 44 -1.97 4.69 -30.33
C ASN A 44 -2.05 4.63 -28.79
N ALA A 45 -1.46 5.58 -28.06
CA ALA A 45 -1.63 5.73 -26.61
C ALA A 45 -3.07 6.10 -26.18
N LEU A 46 -3.92 6.53 -27.12
CA LEU A 46 -5.35 6.81 -26.89
C LEU A 46 -6.26 5.59 -27.18
N ASN A 47 -5.72 4.53 -27.78
CA ASN A 47 -6.49 3.32 -28.10
C ASN A 47 -6.93 2.63 -26.81
N VAL A 48 -8.23 2.33 -26.69
CA VAL A 48 -8.79 1.63 -25.53
C VAL A 48 -8.29 0.17 -25.51
N PRO A 49 -7.59 -0.29 -24.46
CA PRO A 49 -7.07 -1.65 -24.41
C PRO A 49 -8.20 -2.69 -24.35
N LEU A 50 -8.01 -3.81 -25.06
CA LEU A 50 -8.98 -4.91 -25.10
C LEU A 50 -9.04 -5.66 -23.75
N HIS A 51 -9.95 -5.24 -22.88
CA HIS A 51 -10.19 -5.89 -21.59
C HIS A 51 -11.09 -7.13 -21.72
N SER A 52 -10.70 -8.25 -21.10
CA SER A 52 -11.50 -9.47 -21.01
C SER A 52 -11.49 -10.02 -19.58
N ARG A 53 -12.60 -9.82 -18.84
CA ARG A 53 -12.75 -10.26 -17.43
C ARG A 53 -12.47 -11.76 -17.26
N ARG A 54 -12.93 -12.60 -18.20
CA ARG A 54 -12.69 -14.05 -18.20
C ARG A 54 -11.20 -14.41 -18.27
N CYS A 55 -10.42 -13.65 -19.04
CA CYS A 55 -9.00 -13.89 -19.19
C CYS A 55 -8.18 -13.31 -18.03
N GLN A 56 -8.59 -12.17 -17.47
CA GLN A 56 -7.95 -11.60 -16.27
C GLN A 56 -8.21 -12.48 -15.03
N LEU A 57 -9.42 -13.04 -14.88
CA LEU A 57 -9.70 -14.08 -13.88
C LEU A 57 -8.77 -15.29 -14.05
N LYS A 58 -8.68 -15.86 -15.27
CA LYS A 58 -7.77 -17.00 -15.51
C LYS A 58 -6.29 -16.66 -15.25
N LEU A 59 -5.84 -15.44 -15.56
CA LEU A 59 -4.48 -14.99 -15.24
C LEU A 59 -4.28 -14.86 -13.71
N ARG A 60 -5.29 -14.40 -12.96
CA ARG A 60 -5.27 -14.37 -11.49
C ARG A 60 -5.23 -15.78 -10.89
N ASP A 61 -5.99 -16.73 -11.44
CA ASP A 61 -6.00 -18.13 -11.02
C ASP A 61 -4.63 -18.80 -11.25
N ILE A 62 -4.00 -18.52 -12.40
CA ILE A 62 -2.64 -18.97 -12.73
C ILE A 62 -1.62 -18.32 -11.78
N ALA A 63 -1.70 -17.01 -11.53
CA ALA A 63 -0.81 -16.31 -10.61
C ALA A 63 -0.96 -16.80 -9.15
N GLY A 64 -2.18 -17.16 -8.72
CA GLY A 64 -2.42 -17.74 -7.39
C GLY A 64 -1.83 -19.14 -7.23
N GLN A 65 -1.91 -19.98 -8.26
CA GLN A 65 -1.21 -21.27 -8.29
C GLN A 65 0.31 -21.10 -8.28
N ALA A 66 0.84 -20.14 -9.06
CA ALA A 66 2.26 -19.82 -9.08
C ALA A 66 2.77 -19.33 -7.71
N LEU A 67 1.99 -18.47 -7.03
CA LEU A 67 2.28 -18.03 -5.67
C LEU A 67 2.35 -19.22 -4.70
N ALA A 68 1.33 -20.07 -4.67
CA ALA A 68 1.31 -21.24 -3.77
C ALA A 68 2.51 -22.19 -4.00
N PHE A 69 2.89 -22.45 -5.25
CA PHE A 69 4.08 -23.25 -5.54
C PHE A 69 5.41 -22.56 -5.17
N ILE A 70 5.47 -21.23 -5.18
CA ILE A 70 6.64 -20.49 -4.70
C ILE A 70 6.67 -20.47 -3.16
N GLN A 71 5.53 -20.47 -2.46
CA GLN A 71 5.46 -20.63 -1.00
C GLN A 71 5.94 -22.03 -0.55
N ASP A 72 5.48 -23.09 -1.23
CA ASP A 72 6.02 -24.46 -1.09
C ASP A 72 7.56 -24.47 -1.25
N LEU A 73 8.05 -23.82 -2.32
CA LEU A 73 9.48 -23.78 -2.66
C LEU A 73 10.31 -22.98 -1.63
N VAL A 74 9.84 -21.80 -1.22
CA VAL A 74 10.49 -20.93 -0.22
C VAL A 74 10.63 -21.67 1.09
N THR A 75 9.58 -22.36 1.54
CA THR A 75 9.60 -23.16 2.77
C THR A 75 10.64 -24.28 2.69
N ALA A 76 10.68 -25.02 1.58
CA ALA A 76 11.63 -26.11 1.38
C ALA A 76 13.08 -25.61 1.21
N LEU A 77 13.29 -24.42 0.64
CA LEU A 77 14.62 -23.80 0.51
C LEU A 77 15.15 -23.29 1.85
N LEU A 78 14.31 -22.66 2.68
CA LEU A 78 14.66 -22.26 4.05
C LEU A 78 15.11 -23.48 4.86
N ASN A 79 14.30 -24.54 4.87
CA ASN A 79 14.61 -25.77 5.57
C ASN A 79 15.93 -26.40 5.09
N PHE A 80 16.12 -26.52 3.77
CA PHE A 80 17.36 -27.06 3.20
C PHE A 80 18.61 -26.29 3.66
N HIS A 81 18.59 -24.96 3.60
CA HIS A 81 19.74 -24.14 4.02
C HIS A 81 19.96 -24.18 5.53
N THR A 82 18.91 -24.16 6.35
CA THR A 82 19.00 -24.25 7.81
C THR A 82 19.48 -25.63 8.29
N TYR A 83 19.06 -26.73 7.68
CA TYR A 83 19.60 -28.05 8.05
C TYR A 83 21.01 -28.27 7.50
N MET A 84 21.38 -27.66 6.37
CA MET A 84 22.77 -27.63 5.90
C MET A 84 23.68 -26.86 6.87
N GLU A 85 23.21 -25.72 7.41
CA GLU A 85 23.91 -24.96 8.46
C GLU A 85 24.21 -25.83 9.68
N GLN A 86 23.21 -26.59 10.15
CA GLN A 86 23.35 -27.52 11.26
C GLN A 86 24.34 -28.64 10.92
N ARG A 87 24.26 -29.27 9.75
CA ARG A 87 25.17 -30.38 9.38
C ARG A 87 26.62 -29.93 9.31
N VAL A 88 26.90 -28.71 8.84
CA VAL A 88 28.25 -28.12 8.79
C VAL A 88 28.85 -27.89 10.20
N GLN A 89 28.02 -27.93 11.26
CA GLN A 89 28.44 -27.92 12.67
C GLN A 89 28.52 -29.34 13.31
N ILE A 90 28.20 -30.40 12.56
CA ILE A 90 28.09 -31.79 13.05
C ILE A 90 29.10 -32.73 12.36
N PHE A 91 29.39 -32.49 11.08
CA PHE A 91 30.20 -33.38 10.25
C PHE A 91 31.13 -32.56 9.32
N PRO A 92 32.39 -32.95 9.12
CA PRO A 92 33.04 -34.20 9.56
C PRO A 92 33.44 -34.25 11.04
N ILE A 93 33.31 -33.14 11.77
CA ILE A 93 33.62 -33.02 13.21
C ILE A 93 32.45 -32.28 13.88
N ASP A 94 31.99 -32.76 15.04
CA ASP A 94 30.90 -32.10 15.77
C ASP A 94 31.45 -30.96 16.65
N SER A 95 30.88 -29.76 16.51
CA SER A 95 31.28 -28.56 17.24
C SER A 95 31.11 -28.65 18.76
N ALA A 96 30.41 -29.67 19.26
CA ALA A 96 30.33 -29.99 20.69
C ALA A 96 31.52 -30.83 21.21
N THR A 97 32.38 -31.32 20.31
CA THR A 97 33.52 -32.21 20.63
C THR A 97 34.88 -31.58 20.31
N ASP A 98 35.00 -30.84 19.21
CA ASP A 98 36.23 -30.15 18.81
C ASP A 98 35.89 -28.94 17.91
N THR A 99 36.87 -28.08 17.65
CA THR A 99 36.74 -26.88 16.82
C THR A 99 36.53 -27.21 15.34
N ILE A 100 35.41 -26.74 14.77
CA ILE A 100 35.15 -26.85 13.33
C ILE A 100 36.11 -25.99 12.51
N SER A 101 36.37 -26.37 11.26
CA SER A 101 37.30 -25.66 10.39
C SER A 101 36.89 -24.18 10.19
N PRO A 102 37.84 -23.24 10.03
CA PRO A 102 37.52 -21.84 9.75
C PRO A 102 36.71 -21.65 8.45
N LEU A 103 36.82 -22.59 7.51
CA LEU A 103 35.97 -22.67 6.33
C LEU A 103 34.52 -22.96 6.71
N ASN A 104 34.27 -24.05 7.44
CA ASN A 104 32.93 -24.48 7.83
C ASN A 104 32.26 -23.51 8.80
N GLN A 105 33.02 -22.89 9.71
CA GLN A 105 32.53 -21.80 10.55
C GLN A 105 32.01 -20.62 9.70
N LYS A 106 32.77 -20.20 8.68
CA LYS A 106 32.36 -19.12 7.77
C LYS A 106 31.24 -19.52 6.81
N PHE A 107 31.19 -20.79 6.41
CA PHE A 107 30.10 -21.34 5.60
C PHE A 107 28.79 -21.33 6.39
N SER A 108 28.81 -21.80 7.64
CA SER A 108 27.67 -21.77 8.57
C SER A 108 27.19 -20.33 8.81
N GLN A 109 28.08 -19.37 9.05
CA GLN A 109 27.72 -17.95 9.16
C GLN A 109 26.97 -17.42 7.93
N TYR A 110 27.39 -17.79 6.71
CA TYR A 110 26.69 -17.39 5.50
C TYR A 110 25.37 -18.15 5.29
N LEU A 111 25.29 -19.43 5.66
CA LEU A 111 24.01 -20.17 5.64
C LEU A 111 23.00 -19.59 6.64
N HIS A 112 23.44 -19.06 7.78
CA HIS A 112 22.57 -18.39 8.75
C HIS A 112 21.86 -17.15 8.16
N GLU A 113 22.48 -16.45 7.20
CA GLU A 113 21.85 -15.32 6.50
C GLU A 113 20.68 -15.73 5.58
N ASN A 114 20.48 -17.02 5.28
CA ASN A 114 19.66 -17.48 4.14
C ASN A 114 18.23 -16.89 4.12
N ALA A 115 17.60 -16.74 5.28
CA ALA A 115 16.22 -16.25 5.38
C ALA A 115 16.02 -14.85 4.78
N SER A 116 17.06 -14.01 4.80
CA SER A 116 17.06 -12.67 4.23
C SER A 116 17.05 -12.64 2.69
N TYR A 117 17.48 -13.73 2.04
CA TYR A 117 17.49 -13.87 0.57
C TYR A 117 16.35 -14.75 0.06
N VAL A 118 15.89 -15.73 0.85
CA VAL A 118 14.86 -16.70 0.44
C VAL A 118 13.43 -16.17 0.66
N ARG A 119 13.11 -15.57 1.82
CA ARG A 119 11.74 -15.09 2.10
C ARG A 119 11.22 -14.04 1.11
N PRO A 120 12.01 -13.05 0.65
CA PRO A 120 11.51 -12.04 -0.28
C PRO A 120 11.00 -12.60 -1.62
N LEU A 121 11.38 -13.82 -2.00
CA LEU A 121 10.85 -14.51 -3.20
C LEU A 121 9.32 -14.69 -3.12
N GLU A 122 8.79 -14.98 -1.92
CA GLU A 122 7.35 -15.07 -1.66
C GLU A 122 6.69 -13.69 -1.77
N GLU A 123 7.24 -12.67 -1.10
CA GLU A 123 6.73 -11.29 -1.09
C GLU A 123 6.65 -10.70 -2.52
N GLY A 124 7.65 -10.98 -3.35
CA GLY A 124 7.68 -10.57 -4.76
C GLY A 124 6.58 -11.21 -5.60
N MET A 125 6.26 -12.50 -5.34
CA MET A 125 5.15 -13.19 -6.01
C MET A 125 3.78 -12.78 -5.47
N LEU A 126 3.69 -12.45 -4.17
CA LEU A 126 2.45 -11.95 -3.57
C LEU A 126 2.08 -10.60 -4.22
N HIS A 127 3.01 -9.66 -4.30
CA HIS A 127 2.79 -8.38 -4.99
C HIS A 127 2.46 -8.51 -6.47
N LEU A 128 2.96 -9.54 -7.15
CA LEU A 128 2.53 -9.88 -8.51
C LEU A 128 1.06 -10.31 -8.53
N PHE A 129 0.67 -11.29 -7.71
CA PHE A 129 -0.70 -11.80 -7.61
C PHE A 129 -1.72 -10.72 -7.20
N GLU A 130 -1.37 -9.87 -6.23
CA GLU A 130 -2.19 -8.74 -5.78
C GLU A 130 -2.49 -7.75 -6.91
N SER A 131 -1.52 -7.53 -7.82
CA SER A 131 -1.68 -6.59 -8.95
C SER A 131 -2.61 -7.09 -10.06
N ILE A 132 -2.85 -8.39 -10.16
CA ILE A 132 -3.66 -9.02 -11.21
C ILE A 132 -5.11 -9.11 -10.71
N THR A 133 -5.91 -8.09 -11.01
CA THR A 133 -7.33 -7.98 -10.62
C THR A 133 -8.27 -8.26 -11.80
N GLU A 134 -9.56 -8.39 -11.53
CA GLU A 134 -10.59 -8.52 -12.58
C GLU A 134 -10.70 -7.32 -13.52
N ASP A 135 -10.18 -6.15 -13.10
CA ASP A 135 -10.35 -4.86 -13.75
C ASP A 135 -9.09 -4.35 -14.48
N THR A 136 -7.93 -4.90 -14.17
CA THR A 136 -6.64 -4.56 -14.80
C THR A 136 -6.48 -5.23 -16.17
N VAL A 137 -5.49 -4.78 -16.94
CA VAL A 137 -5.10 -5.42 -18.21
C VAL A 137 -3.69 -5.95 -18.05
N THR A 138 -3.56 -7.20 -17.59
CA THR A 138 -2.27 -7.86 -17.38
C THR A 138 -1.67 -8.37 -18.69
N VAL A 139 -0.55 -7.76 -19.08
CA VAL A 139 0.40 -8.12 -20.16
C VAL A 139 1.82 -7.83 -19.66
N LEU A 140 2.89 -8.29 -20.31
CA LEU A 140 4.27 -8.10 -19.80
C LEU A 140 4.61 -6.62 -19.58
N GLU A 141 4.13 -5.75 -20.46
CA GLU A 141 4.31 -4.30 -20.46
C GLU A 141 3.63 -3.63 -19.25
N THR A 142 2.55 -4.21 -18.70
CA THR A 142 1.83 -3.68 -17.53
C THR A 142 2.19 -4.36 -16.22
N THR A 143 2.92 -5.49 -16.26
CA THR A 143 3.19 -6.34 -15.09
C THR A 143 4.40 -5.83 -14.28
N VAL A 144 4.40 -4.53 -13.94
CA VAL A 144 5.51 -3.82 -13.26
C VAL A 144 5.91 -4.49 -11.93
N LYS A 145 4.97 -5.16 -11.24
CA LYS A 145 5.26 -5.85 -9.97
C LYS A 145 6.13 -7.11 -10.12
N LEU A 146 6.22 -7.72 -11.30
CA LEU A 146 7.14 -8.85 -11.56
C LEU A 146 8.61 -8.45 -11.35
N LYS A 147 8.94 -7.16 -11.50
CA LYS A 147 10.27 -6.61 -11.21
C LYS A 147 10.77 -6.95 -9.81
N VAL A 148 9.90 -6.85 -8.80
CA VAL A 148 10.25 -7.10 -7.39
C VAL A 148 10.69 -8.56 -7.20
N PHE A 149 9.93 -9.51 -7.76
CA PHE A 149 10.32 -10.93 -7.74
C PHE A 149 11.65 -11.18 -8.46
N SER A 150 11.88 -10.55 -9.62
CA SER A 150 13.13 -10.70 -10.37
C SER A 150 14.34 -10.13 -9.64
N GLU A 151 14.17 -9.03 -8.90
CA GLU A 151 15.22 -8.45 -8.05
C GLU A 151 15.53 -9.37 -6.86
N HIS A 152 14.51 -9.92 -6.19
CA HIS A 152 14.70 -10.87 -5.10
C HIS A 152 15.33 -12.19 -5.59
N LEU A 153 14.95 -12.70 -6.77
CA LEU A 153 15.57 -13.88 -7.40
C LEU A 153 17.03 -13.62 -7.79
N THR A 154 17.36 -12.40 -8.19
CA THR A 154 18.75 -11.99 -8.47
C THR A 154 19.57 -11.96 -7.18
N SER A 155 19.05 -11.38 -6.10
CA SER A 155 19.67 -11.40 -4.76
C SER A 155 19.90 -12.83 -4.26
N TYR A 156 18.90 -13.72 -4.42
CA TYR A 156 19.04 -15.14 -4.07
C TYR A 156 20.08 -15.87 -4.94
N THR A 157 20.15 -15.57 -6.23
CA THR A 157 21.18 -16.15 -7.12
C THR A 157 22.58 -15.67 -6.73
N CYS A 158 22.73 -14.40 -6.35
CA CYS A 158 23.99 -13.87 -5.80
C CYS A 158 24.35 -14.51 -4.46
N PHE A 159 23.37 -14.82 -3.60
CA PHE A 159 23.57 -15.60 -2.37
C PHE A 159 24.07 -17.02 -2.67
N LEU A 160 23.44 -17.75 -3.60
CA LEU A 160 23.92 -19.07 -4.04
C LEU A 160 25.37 -19.01 -4.56
N ARG A 161 25.71 -17.99 -5.37
CA ARG A 161 27.08 -17.76 -5.85
C ARG A 161 28.06 -17.42 -4.71
N LYS A 162 27.63 -16.69 -3.68
CA LYS A 162 28.43 -16.37 -2.47
C LYS A 162 28.76 -17.63 -1.67
N ILE A 163 27.81 -18.54 -1.49
CA ILE A 163 28.01 -19.74 -0.67
C ILE A 163 28.66 -20.91 -1.44
N LEU A 164 28.50 -20.99 -2.76
CA LEU A 164 28.98 -22.12 -3.56
C LEU A 164 30.46 -22.47 -3.33
N PRO A 165 31.44 -21.55 -3.32
CA PRO A 165 32.84 -21.91 -3.07
C PRO A 165 33.06 -22.58 -1.70
N TYR A 166 32.31 -22.15 -0.68
CA TYR A 166 32.35 -22.72 0.66
C TYR A 166 31.71 -24.11 0.71
N GLN A 167 30.56 -24.30 0.07
CA GLN A 167 29.89 -25.60 -0.03
C GLN A 167 30.73 -26.64 -0.76
N LEU A 168 31.42 -26.24 -1.83
CA LEU A 168 32.33 -27.11 -2.57
C LEU A 168 33.55 -27.49 -1.73
N LYS A 169 34.19 -26.50 -1.07
CA LYS A 169 35.33 -26.75 -0.19
C LYS A 169 34.97 -27.57 1.06
N SER A 170 33.75 -27.43 1.59
CA SER A 170 33.24 -28.25 2.69
C SER A 170 33.14 -29.72 2.29
N LEU A 171 32.61 -30.01 1.09
CA LEU A 171 32.60 -31.36 0.51
C LEU A 171 34.02 -31.90 0.19
N GLU A 172 34.99 -31.03 -0.09
CA GLU A 172 36.40 -31.41 -0.25
C GLU A 172 37.05 -31.76 1.11
N GLU A 173 36.82 -30.97 2.18
CA GLU A 173 37.25 -31.31 3.56
C GLU A 173 36.63 -32.65 4.01
N GLU A 174 35.36 -32.91 3.69
CA GLU A 174 34.72 -34.22 3.91
C GLU A 174 35.35 -35.35 3.07
N CYS A 175 36.02 -35.05 1.95
CA CYS A 175 36.78 -36.04 1.16
C CYS A 175 38.20 -36.28 1.68
N GLU A 176 38.75 -35.35 2.46
CA GLU A 176 40.08 -35.44 3.08
C GLU A 176 40.01 -36.03 4.50
N SER A 177 38.83 -36.03 5.14
CA SER A 177 38.57 -36.70 6.42
C SER A 177 38.99 -38.18 6.43
N SER A 178 39.59 -38.62 7.55
CA SER A 178 40.00 -40.01 7.79
C SER A 178 38.84 -41.01 7.80
N LEU A 179 37.62 -40.54 8.03
CA LEU A 179 36.38 -41.33 7.97
C LEU A 179 35.87 -41.57 6.53
N CYS A 180 36.46 -40.91 5.53
CA CYS A 180 35.92 -40.88 4.17
C CYS A 180 36.33 -42.10 3.33
N THR A 181 35.43 -43.08 3.28
CA THR A 181 35.54 -44.26 2.42
C THR A 181 35.57 -43.89 0.93
N ALA A 182 36.03 -44.80 0.07
CA ALA A 182 36.02 -44.59 -1.38
C ALA A 182 34.60 -44.36 -1.94
N ALA A 183 33.59 -45.02 -1.35
CA ALA A 183 32.18 -44.84 -1.72
C ALA A 183 31.64 -43.45 -1.33
N LEU A 184 31.94 -42.99 -0.10
CA LEU A 184 31.59 -41.63 0.36
C LEU A 184 32.24 -40.56 -0.52
N ARG A 185 33.54 -40.71 -0.82
CA ARG A 185 34.28 -39.79 -1.71
C ARG A 185 33.67 -39.71 -3.11
N ALA A 186 33.16 -40.82 -3.66
CA ALA A 186 32.45 -40.82 -4.93
C ALA A 186 31.10 -40.07 -4.86
N ARG A 187 30.28 -40.30 -3.82
CA ARG A 187 29.01 -39.56 -3.62
C ARG A 187 29.25 -38.07 -3.37
N ASN A 188 30.31 -37.71 -2.63
CA ASN A 188 30.70 -36.31 -2.40
C ASN A 188 31.12 -35.61 -3.71
N LEU A 189 31.88 -36.27 -4.58
CA LEU A 189 32.27 -35.71 -5.88
C LEU A 189 31.05 -35.49 -6.80
N GLU A 190 30.08 -36.40 -6.78
CA GLU A 190 28.81 -36.24 -7.50
C GLU A 190 28.02 -35.05 -6.98
N LEU A 191 27.80 -34.95 -5.65
CA LEU A 191 27.12 -33.82 -5.03
C LEU A 191 27.85 -32.48 -5.28
N HIS A 192 29.17 -32.44 -5.18
CA HIS A 192 29.98 -31.26 -5.51
C HIS A 192 29.75 -30.79 -6.96
N ASN A 193 29.59 -31.73 -7.90
CA ASN A 193 29.22 -31.39 -9.29
C ASN A 193 27.76 -30.95 -9.40
N ASP A 194 26.84 -31.54 -8.65
CA ASP A 194 25.43 -31.13 -8.64
C ASP A 194 25.20 -29.75 -7.99
N MET A 195 25.98 -29.37 -6.97
CA MET A 195 25.94 -28.00 -6.38
C MET A 195 26.38 -26.93 -7.40
N LYS A 196 27.31 -27.26 -8.31
CA LYS A 196 27.64 -26.40 -9.46
C LYS A 196 26.47 -26.34 -10.45
N LYS A 197 25.84 -27.47 -10.78
CA LYS A 197 24.68 -27.52 -11.70
C LYS A 197 23.48 -26.70 -11.18
N ILE A 198 23.11 -26.82 -9.90
CA ILE A 198 21.94 -26.11 -9.35
C ILE A 198 22.14 -24.60 -9.35
N THR A 199 23.33 -24.11 -8.95
CA THR A 199 23.66 -22.69 -9.02
C THR A 199 23.61 -22.19 -10.47
N ALA A 200 24.20 -22.94 -11.42
CA ALA A 200 24.15 -22.61 -12.85
C ALA A 200 22.74 -22.65 -13.46
N VAL A 201 21.77 -23.34 -12.84
CA VAL A 201 20.35 -23.30 -13.24
C VAL A 201 19.67 -22.03 -12.72
N PHE A 202 19.88 -21.62 -11.46
CA PHE A 202 19.40 -20.32 -10.96
C PHE A 202 20.04 -19.14 -11.73
N GLU A 203 21.32 -19.26 -12.10
CA GLU A 203 21.99 -18.30 -12.99
C GLU A 203 21.33 -18.18 -14.37
N LYS A 204 20.79 -19.25 -14.93
CA LYS A 204 20.02 -19.19 -16.18
C LYS A 204 18.61 -18.65 -15.96
N LEU A 205 17.93 -19.08 -14.89
CA LEU A 205 16.55 -18.68 -14.59
C LEU A 205 16.42 -17.18 -14.32
N HIS A 206 17.27 -16.58 -13.47
CA HIS A 206 17.15 -15.15 -13.19
C HIS A 206 17.44 -14.27 -14.41
N VAL A 207 18.29 -14.71 -15.36
CA VAL A 207 18.51 -13.99 -16.64
C VAL A 207 17.23 -13.97 -17.47
N TYR A 208 16.61 -15.13 -17.72
CA TYR A 208 15.37 -15.17 -18.51
C TYR A 208 14.19 -14.48 -17.81
N ILE A 209 14.10 -14.55 -16.48
CA ILE A 209 13.09 -13.84 -15.69
C ILE A 209 13.32 -12.32 -15.72
N SER A 210 14.58 -11.87 -15.68
CA SER A 210 14.92 -10.45 -15.87
C SER A 210 14.56 -9.95 -17.26
N LEU A 211 14.73 -10.78 -18.30
CA LEU A 211 14.35 -10.42 -19.67
C LEU A 211 12.83 -10.19 -19.82
N ILE A 212 11.96 -11.03 -19.24
CA ILE A 212 10.50 -10.79 -19.30
C ILE A 212 10.01 -9.62 -18.44
N VAL A 213 10.84 -9.11 -17.51
CA VAL A 213 10.57 -7.88 -16.76
C VAL A 213 10.84 -6.62 -17.59
N LEU A 214 11.80 -6.66 -18.53
CA LEU A 214 12.23 -5.49 -19.30
C LEU A 214 11.07 -4.70 -19.94
N PRO A 215 10.06 -5.31 -20.60
CA PRO A 215 8.93 -4.59 -21.21
C PRO A 215 8.16 -3.66 -20.25
N SER A 216 8.10 -4.00 -18.96
CA SER A 216 7.43 -3.20 -17.92
C SER A 216 8.21 -1.96 -17.47
N ILE A 217 9.51 -1.89 -17.78
CA ILE A 217 10.43 -0.81 -17.40
C ILE A 217 10.81 0.02 -18.63
N LYS A 218 11.06 -0.66 -19.75
CA LYS A 218 11.46 -0.12 -21.04
C LYS A 218 10.77 -0.94 -22.14
N PRO A 219 9.74 -0.40 -22.81
CA PRO A 219 8.99 -1.14 -23.85
C PRO A 219 9.88 -1.71 -24.97
N ASP A 220 10.93 -0.99 -25.37
CA ASP A 220 11.90 -1.44 -26.39
C ASP A 220 12.97 -2.40 -25.84
N GLY A 221 12.85 -2.86 -24.59
CA GLY A 221 13.85 -3.68 -23.90
C GLY A 221 13.91 -5.14 -24.33
N LEU A 222 12.79 -5.69 -24.83
CA LEU A 222 12.70 -7.04 -25.37
C LEU A 222 11.63 -7.08 -26.48
N LEU A 223 11.99 -7.61 -27.66
CA LEU A 223 11.07 -7.70 -28.79
C LEU A 223 9.98 -8.75 -28.56
N ARG A 224 8.73 -8.40 -28.90
CA ARG A 224 7.52 -9.25 -28.76
C ARG A 224 7.66 -10.62 -29.44
N THR A 225 8.41 -10.69 -30.54
CA THR A 225 8.78 -11.93 -31.25
C THR A 225 9.53 -12.93 -30.38
N ASN A 226 10.32 -12.43 -29.43
CA ASN A 226 11.24 -13.23 -28.62
C ASN A 226 10.59 -13.72 -27.33
N TYR A 227 9.47 -13.10 -26.91
CA TYR A 227 8.75 -13.45 -25.67
C TYR A 227 8.43 -14.95 -25.57
N SER A 228 7.94 -15.56 -26.66
CA SER A 228 7.68 -17.01 -26.69
C SER A 228 8.95 -17.84 -26.45
N SER A 229 10.06 -17.49 -27.09
CA SER A 229 11.34 -18.19 -26.89
C SER A 229 11.84 -18.05 -25.45
N VAL A 230 11.72 -16.86 -24.86
CA VAL A 230 12.12 -16.64 -23.45
C VAL A 230 11.24 -17.45 -22.49
N PHE A 231 9.92 -17.50 -22.70
CA PHE A 231 9.04 -18.39 -21.91
C PHE A 231 9.40 -19.87 -22.07
N THR A 232 9.72 -20.34 -23.28
CA THR A 232 10.22 -21.71 -23.52
C THR A 232 11.56 -21.97 -22.81
N HIS A 233 12.47 -20.98 -22.76
CA HIS A 233 13.72 -21.11 -22.00
C HIS A 233 13.52 -21.11 -20.48
N ILE A 234 12.54 -20.37 -19.95
CA ILE A 234 12.16 -20.46 -18.53
C ILE A 234 11.60 -21.86 -18.23
N ALA A 235 10.68 -22.37 -19.06
CA ALA A 235 10.14 -23.73 -18.90
C ALA A 235 11.25 -24.80 -18.91
N ALA A 236 12.18 -24.72 -19.88
CA ALA A 236 13.34 -25.60 -19.95
C ALA A 236 14.28 -25.47 -18.73
N GLY A 237 14.48 -24.25 -18.22
CA GLY A 237 15.24 -23.99 -17.00
C GLY A 237 14.60 -24.61 -15.74
N LEU A 238 13.27 -24.56 -15.64
CA LEU A 238 12.51 -25.15 -14.54
C LEU A 238 12.54 -26.69 -14.58
N HIS A 239 12.46 -27.31 -15.75
CA HIS A 239 12.72 -28.74 -15.90
C HIS A 239 14.19 -29.10 -15.58
N GLY A 240 15.14 -28.23 -15.95
CA GLY A 240 16.54 -28.35 -15.54
C GLY A 240 16.71 -28.34 -14.01
N PHE A 241 16.01 -27.45 -13.32
CA PHE A 241 15.99 -27.37 -11.85
C PHE A 241 15.48 -28.68 -11.24
N HIS A 242 14.30 -29.13 -11.67
CA HIS A 242 13.69 -30.39 -11.21
C HIS A 242 14.60 -31.62 -11.46
N ASN A 243 15.26 -31.69 -12.60
CA ASN A 243 16.18 -32.79 -12.93
C ASN A 243 17.45 -32.77 -12.07
N VAL A 244 18.04 -31.60 -11.81
CA VAL A 244 19.19 -31.49 -10.91
C VAL A 244 18.80 -31.83 -9.47
N MET A 245 17.62 -31.41 -9.00
CA MET A 245 17.13 -31.78 -7.66
C MET A 245 16.92 -33.30 -7.49
N LYS A 246 16.48 -34.01 -8.54
CA LYS A 246 16.41 -35.48 -8.52
C LYS A 246 17.78 -36.14 -8.33
N GLU A 247 18.79 -35.68 -9.05
CA GLU A 247 20.16 -36.21 -8.89
C GLU A 247 20.71 -35.88 -7.49
N ILE A 248 20.48 -34.66 -6.98
CA ILE A 248 20.82 -34.30 -5.58
C ILE A 248 20.12 -35.22 -4.59
N SER A 249 18.83 -35.51 -4.75
CA SER A 249 18.07 -36.43 -3.89
C SER A 249 18.65 -37.85 -3.89
N LYS A 250 18.99 -38.36 -5.07
CA LYS A 250 19.61 -39.68 -5.30
C LYS A 250 21.03 -39.76 -4.70
N HIS A 251 21.88 -38.78 -4.94
CA HIS A 251 23.26 -38.79 -4.44
C HIS A 251 23.34 -38.49 -2.94
N TYR A 252 22.46 -37.63 -2.41
CA TYR A 252 22.40 -37.35 -0.97
C TYR A 252 21.83 -38.52 -0.17
N SER A 253 20.79 -39.22 -0.64
CA SER A 253 20.25 -40.40 0.07
C SER A 253 21.27 -41.53 0.15
N GLN A 254 22.01 -41.77 -0.92
CA GLN A 254 23.12 -42.73 -0.92
C GLN A 254 24.30 -42.30 -0.04
N LYS A 255 24.60 -40.99 0.02
CA LYS A 255 25.59 -40.44 0.97
C LYS A 255 25.15 -40.64 2.41
N ALA A 256 23.92 -40.24 2.75
CA ALA A 256 23.39 -40.34 4.11
C ALA A 256 23.40 -41.79 4.63
N ALA A 257 22.99 -42.76 3.81
CA ALA A 257 23.07 -44.17 4.16
C ALA A 257 24.50 -44.61 4.51
N LEU A 258 25.49 -44.26 3.67
CA LEU A 258 26.91 -44.55 3.92
C LEU A 258 27.48 -43.79 5.14
N GLU A 259 26.93 -42.62 5.49
CA GLU A 259 27.29 -41.90 6.71
C GLU A 259 26.69 -42.54 7.97
N HIS A 260 25.48 -43.09 7.87
CA HIS A 260 24.80 -43.78 8.97
C HIS A 260 25.46 -45.13 9.30
N GLU A 261 26.19 -45.73 8.35
CA GLU A 261 27.01 -46.93 8.54
C GLU A 261 28.38 -46.65 9.22
N LEU A 262 28.77 -45.38 9.43
CA LEU A 262 30.04 -45.05 10.08
C LEU A 262 30.00 -45.32 11.60
N PRO A 263 31.10 -45.83 12.21
CA PRO A 263 31.16 -46.06 13.66
C PRO A 263 31.12 -44.77 14.50
N THR A 264 31.24 -43.61 13.86
CA THR A 264 31.12 -42.27 14.45
C THR A 264 29.77 -41.59 14.17
N ALA A 265 28.81 -42.30 13.57
CA ALA A 265 27.49 -41.75 13.26
C ALA A 265 26.71 -41.40 14.53
N THR A 266 26.52 -40.10 14.80
CA THR A 266 25.73 -39.63 15.95
C THR A 266 24.24 -39.57 15.59
N GLN A 267 23.35 -39.78 16.57
CA GLN A 267 21.91 -39.58 16.36
C GLN A 267 21.58 -38.17 15.87
N LYS A 268 22.38 -37.17 16.27
CA LYS A 268 22.30 -35.78 15.81
C LYS A 268 22.58 -35.67 14.30
N LEU A 269 23.62 -36.33 13.79
CA LEU A 269 23.92 -36.41 12.36
C LEU A 269 22.82 -37.14 11.59
N ILE A 270 22.37 -38.30 12.08
CA ILE A 270 21.30 -39.09 11.45
C ILE A 270 20.04 -38.24 11.28
N THR A 271 19.56 -37.64 12.36
CA THR A 271 18.35 -36.79 12.37
C THR A 271 18.50 -35.56 11.47
N THR A 272 19.69 -34.95 11.40
CA THR A 272 19.94 -33.81 10.51
C THR A 272 19.97 -34.24 9.04
N ASN A 273 20.55 -35.41 8.72
CA ASN A 273 20.53 -35.99 7.38
C ASN A 273 19.10 -36.29 6.91
N ASP A 274 18.23 -36.84 7.78
CA ASP A 274 16.83 -37.10 7.46
C ASP A 274 16.04 -35.79 7.22
N CYS A 275 16.32 -34.75 8.00
CA CYS A 275 15.77 -33.40 7.79
C CYS A 275 16.24 -32.76 6.46
N ILE A 276 17.51 -32.92 6.10
CA ILE A 276 18.03 -32.49 4.78
C ILE A 276 17.35 -33.29 3.66
N LEU A 277 17.22 -34.61 3.80
CA LEU A 277 16.56 -35.47 2.81
C LEU A 277 15.09 -35.10 2.60
N SER A 278 14.33 -34.91 3.67
CA SER A 278 12.95 -34.43 3.64
C SER A 278 12.85 -33.09 2.88
N SER A 279 13.77 -32.17 3.15
CA SER A 279 13.85 -30.86 2.48
C SER A 279 14.20 -31.00 0.98
N ILE A 280 15.16 -31.86 0.62
CA ILE A 280 15.52 -32.15 -0.78
C ILE A 280 14.36 -32.80 -1.54
N VAL A 281 13.61 -33.71 -0.91
CA VAL A 281 12.41 -34.34 -1.51
C VAL A 281 11.30 -33.30 -1.70
N ALA A 282 11.07 -32.42 -0.71
CA ALA A 282 10.14 -31.30 -0.84
C ALA A 282 10.53 -30.35 -1.98
N LEU A 283 11.82 -29.99 -2.09
CA LEU A 283 12.36 -29.19 -3.21
C LEU A 283 12.19 -29.88 -4.57
N THR A 284 12.45 -31.19 -4.64
CA THR A 284 12.30 -31.97 -5.88
C THR A 284 10.84 -31.99 -6.34
N ASN A 285 9.90 -32.22 -5.42
CA ASN A 285 8.47 -32.22 -5.69
C ASN A 285 7.96 -30.81 -6.05
N GLY A 286 8.43 -29.76 -5.34
CA GLY A 286 8.13 -28.36 -5.64
C GLY A 286 8.62 -27.95 -7.04
N ALA A 287 9.87 -28.26 -7.38
CA ALA A 287 10.44 -28.02 -8.70
C ALA A 287 9.64 -28.76 -9.80
N GLY A 288 9.23 -30.01 -9.56
CA GLY A 288 8.40 -30.79 -10.48
C GLY A 288 7.00 -30.19 -10.68
N LYS A 289 6.34 -29.75 -9.60
CA LYS A 289 5.07 -29.00 -9.65
C LYS A 289 5.24 -27.74 -10.50
N ILE A 290 6.24 -26.90 -10.22
CA ILE A 290 6.47 -25.63 -10.92
C ILE A 290 6.77 -25.86 -12.41
N ALA A 291 7.67 -26.79 -12.75
CA ALA A 291 8.07 -27.05 -14.13
C ALA A 291 6.90 -27.57 -14.99
N SER A 292 6.09 -28.49 -14.44
CA SER A 292 4.90 -29.00 -15.12
C SER A 292 3.80 -27.94 -15.23
N PHE A 293 3.48 -27.22 -14.15
CA PHE A 293 2.55 -26.09 -14.16
C PHE A 293 2.92 -25.02 -15.21
N PHE A 294 4.19 -24.61 -15.26
CA PHE A 294 4.65 -23.56 -16.16
C PHE A 294 4.59 -24.01 -17.62
N SER A 295 4.92 -25.28 -17.90
CA SER A 295 4.80 -25.88 -19.22
C SER A 295 3.33 -25.96 -19.68
N ASN A 296 2.45 -26.44 -18.80
CA ASN A 296 1.02 -26.60 -19.07
C ASN A 296 0.28 -25.26 -19.26
N ASN A 297 0.86 -24.14 -18.84
CA ASN A 297 0.31 -22.79 -19.01
C ASN A 297 1.10 -21.93 -20.02
N LEU A 298 2.09 -22.49 -20.73
CA LEU A 298 2.93 -21.74 -21.67
C LEU A 298 2.11 -21.10 -22.82
N ASP A 299 1.06 -21.78 -23.27
CA ASP A 299 0.09 -21.23 -24.24
C ASP A 299 -0.69 -20.02 -23.69
N HIS A 300 -0.81 -19.86 -22.37
CA HIS A 300 -1.49 -18.72 -21.76
C HIS A 300 -0.54 -17.55 -21.49
N PHE A 301 0.72 -17.84 -21.15
CA PHE A 301 1.78 -16.84 -21.12
C PHE A 301 2.13 -16.29 -22.51
N THR A 302 1.88 -17.07 -23.58
CA THR A 302 2.11 -16.63 -24.97
C THR A 302 0.85 -16.06 -25.64
N ALA A 303 -0.35 -16.61 -25.45
CA ALA A 303 -1.57 -16.05 -26.04
C ALA A 303 -1.97 -14.70 -25.42
N SER A 304 -1.64 -14.44 -24.15
CA SER A 304 -1.85 -13.12 -23.53
C SER A 304 -1.01 -12.01 -24.21
N LEU A 305 0.03 -12.37 -24.95
CA LEU A 305 0.82 -11.44 -25.77
C LEU A 305 0.09 -10.98 -27.04
N SER A 306 -1.11 -11.51 -27.32
CA SER A 306 -1.91 -11.19 -28.52
C SER A 306 -3.01 -10.14 -28.29
N TYR A 307 -3.05 -9.49 -27.13
CA TYR A 307 -3.89 -8.30 -26.94
C TYR A 307 -3.29 -7.10 -27.69
N GLY A 308 -3.69 -6.95 -28.95
CA GLY A 308 -3.60 -5.75 -29.77
C GLY A 308 -4.93 -5.52 -30.47
N PRO A 309 -5.19 -4.33 -31.06
CA PRO A 309 -6.36 -4.14 -31.91
C PRO A 309 -6.35 -5.17 -33.06
N LYS A 310 -7.52 -5.71 -33.44
CA LYS A 310 -7.60 -6.71 -34.53
C LYS A 310 -6.99 -6.15 -35.82
N GLY A 311 -5.93 -6.79 -36.31
CA GLY A 311 -5.17 -6.37 -37.48
C GLY A 311 -3.90 -5.55 -37.20
N GLY A 312 -3.67 -5.09 -35.96
CA GLY A 312 -2.48 -4.32 -35.58
C GLY A 312 -1.48 -5.11 -34.75
N THR A 313 -0.21 -5.10 -35.15
CA THR A 313 0.94 -5.70 -34.43
C THR A 313 1.37 -4.92 -33.18
N GLU A 314 0.78 -3.75 -32.94
CA GLU A 314 1.31 -2.72 -32.04
C GLU A 314 0.96 -2.90 -30.55
N PHE A 315 1.58 -2.05 -29.73
CA PHE A 315 1.63 -2.13 -28.28
C PHE A 315 0.34 -1.70 -27.58
N ILE A 316 0.01 -2.33 -26.46
CA ILE A 316 -0.76 -1.67 -25.40
C ILE A 316 0.21 -0.80 -24.61
N SER A 317 0.04 0.52 -24.66
CA SER A 317 0.77 1.42 -23.77
C SER A 317 0.35 1.19 -22.32
N PRO A 318 1.29 1.01 -21.36
CA PRO A 318 0.96 0.87 -19.94
C PRO A 318 0.18 2.07 -19.39
N LEU A 319 0.45 3.27 -19.93
CA LEU A 319 -0.31 4.48 -19.62
C LEU A 319 -1.78 4.38 -20.08
N SER A 320 -2.05 3.77 -21.24
CA SER A 320 -3.43 3.53 -21.70
C SER A 320 -4.18 2.54 -20.80
N ALA A 321 -3.50 1.48 -20.35
CA ALA A 321 -4.09 0.52 -19.41
C ALA A 321 -4.47 1.16 -18.06
N GLU A 322 -3.61 2.00 -17.50
CA GLU A 322 -3.90 2.75 -16.26
C GLU A 322 -4.98 3.82 -16.49
N CYS A 323 -4.93 4.58 -17.60
CA CYS A 323 -5.98 5.52 -17.95
C CYS A 323 -7.35 4.84 -18.10
N MET A 324 -7.42 3.69 -18.77
CA MET A 324 -8.65 2.87 -18.87
C MET A 324 -9.18 2.49 -17.48
N LEU A 325 -8.32 2.01 -16.59
CA LEU A 325 -8.68 1.68 -15.20
C LEU A 325 -9.24 2.90 -14.45
N GLN A 326 -8.63 4.07 -14.63
CA GLN A 326 -9.11 5.32 -14.02
C GLN A 326 -10.44 5.80 -14.61
N TYR A 327 -10.64 5.72 -15.93
CA TYR A 327 -11.91 6.06 -16.56
C TYR A 327 -13.03 5.10 -16.15
N LYS A 328 -12.74 3.79 -16.03
CA LYS A 328 -13.64 2.77 -15.49
C LYS A 328 -14.04 3.07 -14.04
N LYS A 329 -13.07 3.39 -13.17
CA LYS A 329 -13.32 3.85 -11.78
C LYS A 329 -14.21 5.12 -11.73
N LYS A 330 -13.93 6.12 -12.57
CA LYS A 330 -14.74 7.34 -12.71
C LYS A 330 -16.17 7.05 -13.18
N ALA A 331 -16.34 6.19 -14.19
CA ALA A 331 -17.64 5.78 -14.70
C ALA A 331 -18.47 5.01 -13.66
N VAL A 332 -17.84 4.08 -12.91
CA VAL A 332 -18.50 3.36 -11.80
C VAL A 332 -18.91 4.33 -10.69
N ALA A 333 -18.06 5.30 -10.33
CA ALA A 333 -18.40 6.32 -9.34
C ALA A 333 -19.59 7.21 -9.78
N TYR A 334 -19.64 7.59 -11.06
CA TYR A 334 -20.75 8.33 -11.66
C TYR A 334 -22.05 7.51 -11.69
N MET A 335 -21.99 6.25 -12.15
CA MET A 335 -23.16 5.36 -12.11
C MET A 335 -23.64 5.07 -10.68
N LYS A 336 -22.76 5.12 -9.68
CA LYS A 336 -23.11 5.03 -8.26
C LYS A 336 -23.73 6.31 -7.72
N SER A 337 -23.33 7.50 -8.20
CA SER A 337 -23.98 8.76 -7.80
C SER A 337 -25.36 8.92 -8.42
N LEU A 338 -25.56 8.51 -9.68
CA LEU A 338 -26.89 8.45 -10.32
C LEU A 338 -27.85 7.48 -9.62
N LYS A 339 -27.35 6.40 -9.02
CA LYS A 339 -28.14 5.42 -8.25
C LYS A 339 -28.36 5.81 -6.78
N LYS A 340 -27.86 6.96 -6.33
CA LYS A 340 -28.19 7.46 -4.99
C LYS A 340 -29.66 7.93 -5.00
N PRO A 341 -30.55 7.39 -4.14
CA PRO A 341 -31.91 7.94 -4.04
C PRO A 341 -31.80 9.42 -3.68
N CYS A 342 -32.57 10.25 -4.39
CA CYS A 342 -32.65 11.68 -4.06
C CYS A 342 -33.23 11.80 -2.65
N SER A 343 -32.56 12.55 -1.77
CA SER A 343 -33.07 12.78 -0.42
C SER A 343 -34.44 13.44 -0.48
N ASP A 344 -35.36 13.03 0.40
CA ASP A 344 -36.75 13.49 0.41
C ASP A 344 -36.82 15.02 0.42
N SER A 345 -37.18 15.60 -0.72
CA SER A 345 -37.29 17.04 -0.86
C SER A 345 -38.53 17.50 -0.09
N VAL A 346 -38.36 18.45 0.83
CA VAL A 346 -39.48 19.09 1.53
C VAL A 346 -40.45 19.65 0.47
N PRO A 347 -41.73 19.22 0.45
CA PRO A 347 -42.70 19.70 -0.53
C PRO A 347 -42.80 21.24 -0.50
N TYR A 348 -42.97 21.85 -1.66
CA TYR A 348 -42.86 23.31 -1.84
C TYR A 348 -43.76 24.10 -0.88
N GLU A 349 -44.98 23.62 -0.62
CA GLU A 349 -45.90 24.21 0.36
C GLU A 349 -45.35 24.20 1.79
N LYS A 350 -44.74 23.09 2.23
CA LYS A 350 -44.08 22.98 3.53
C LYS A 350 -42.83 23.86 3.59
N ALA A 351 -42.09 23.99 2.49
CA ALA A 351 -40.96 24.90 2.40
C ALA A 351 -41.39 26.38 2.52
N LEU A 352 -42.51 26.77 1.88
CA LEU A 352 -43.10 28.10 2.02
C LEU A 352 -43.63 28.36 3.44
N ALA A 353 -44.30 27.39 4.06
CA ALA A 353 -44.76 27.48 5.45
C ALA A 353 -43.58 27.69 6.41
N ASN A 354 -42.55 26.85 6.30
CA ASN A 354 -41.32 26.97 7.11
C ASN A 354 -40.63 28.34 6.88
N ARG A 355 -40.59 28.84 5.64
CA ARG A 355 -40.05 30.17 5.34
C ARG A 355 -40.82 31.29 6.03
N ARG A 356 -42.16 31.25 6.06
CA ARG A 356 -42.98 32.24 6.78
C ARG A 356 -42.72 32.21 8.29
N VAL A 357 -42.64 31.03 8.89
CA VAL A 357 -42.30 30.85 10.31
C VAL A 357 -40.91 31.41 10.61
N LEU A 358 -39.89 31.10 9.80
CA LEU A 358 -38.53 31.61 9.97
C LEU A 358 -38.43 33.13 9.82
N LEU A 359 -39.17 33.74 8.87
CA LEU A 359 -39.21 35.20 8.72
C LEU A 359 -39.84 35.87 9.95
N SER A 360 -41.04 35.45 10.37
CA SER A 360 -41.69 35.99 11.57
C SER A 360 -40.90 35.77 12.87
N SER A 361 -40.11 34.68 12.95
CA SER A 361 -39.18 34.42 14.06
C SER A 361 -37.91 35.27 14.01
N THR A 362 -37.53 35.76 12.81
CA THR A 362 -36.41 36.68 12.62
C THR A 362 -36.83 38.11 12.93
N GLU A 363 -38.00 38.52 12.43
CA GLU A 363 -38.64 39.82 12.68
C GLU A 363 -38.90 40.02 14.19
N SER A 364 -39.43 39.02 14.89
CA SER A 364 -39.65 39.11 16.34
C SER A 364 -38.34 39.19 17.14
N ARG A 365 -37.29 38.46 16.72
CA ARG A 365 -35.95 38.53 17.31
C ARG A 365 -35.29 39.89 17.08
N GLU A 366 -35.49 40.49 15.91
CA GLU A 366 -34.95 41.81 15.58
C GLU A 366 -35.67 42.93 16.33
N GLY A 367 -37.01 42.88 16.43
CA GLY A 367 -37.78 43.79 17.28
C GLY A 367 -37.38 43.70 18.77
N LEU A 368 -37.15 42.49 19.29
CA LEU A 368 -36.65 42.29 20.64
C LEU A 368 -35.22 42.86 20.82
N ALA A 369 -34.35 42.70 19.83
CA ALA A 369 -33.00 43.27 19.86
C ALA A 369 -33.03 44.81 19.85
N GLN A 370 -33.91 45.44 19.06
CA GLN A 370 -34.13 46.89 19.08
C GLN A 370 -34.67 47.37 20.44
N GLN A 371 -35.57 46.61 21.07
CA GLN A 371 -36.08 46.93 22.40
C GLN A 371 -34.99 46.85 23.48
N VAL A 372 -34.08 45.87 23.40
CA VAL A 372 -32.90 45.76 24.28
C VAL A 372 -31.90 46.89 24.02
N GLN A 373 -31.62 47.23 22.77
CA GLN A 373 -30.75 48.37 22.44
C GLN A 373 -31.31 49.68 23.02
N GLN A 374 -32.62 49.94 22.86
CA GLN A 374 -33.25 51.14 23.40
C GLN A 374 -33.26 51.18 24.94
N SER A 375 -33.33 50.04 25.62
CA SER A 375 -33.25 50.01 27.09
C SER A 375 -31.83 50.24 27.60
N LEU A 376 -30.82 49.71 26.91
CA LEU A 376 -29.40 50.00 27.19
C LEU A 376 -29.06 51.49 26.97
N GLU A 377 -29.54 52.11 25.89
CA GLU A 377 -29.34 53.55 25.64
C GLU A 377 -30.02 54.44 26.68
N LYS A 378 -31.19 54.04 27.21
CA LYS A 378 -31.84 54.71 28.34
C LYS A 378 -31.04 54.56 29.62
N MET A 379 -30.48 53.37 29.87
CA MET A 379 -29.63 53.09 31.03
C MET A 379 -28.36 53.97 31.02
N ALA A 380 -27.65 54.01 29.89
CA ALA A 380 -26.44 54.83 29.73
C ALA A 380 -26.70 56.34 29.92
N LYS A 381 -27.86 56.86 29.48
CA LYS A 381 -28.27 58.25 29.74
C LYS A 381 -28.52 58.52 31.21
N LEU A 382 -29.21 57.61 31.91
CA LEU A 382 -29.44 57.72 33.35
C LEU A 382 -28.13 57.60 34.16
N GLU A 383 -27.14 56.84 33.68
CA GLU A 383 -25.80 56.81 34.26
C GLU A 383 -25.05 58.13 34.03
N GLN A 384 -25.11 58.71 32.83
CA GLN A 384 -24.53 60.02 32.54
C GLN A 384 -25.20 61.15 33.36
N GLU A 385 -26.52 61.12 33.52
CA GLU A 385 -27.25 62.06 34.38
C GLU A 385 -26.86 61.90 35.85
N LYS A 386 -26.72 60.67 36.34
CA LYS A 386 -26.22 60.36 37.69
C LYS A 386 -24.80 60.91 37.92
N GLU A 387 -23.90 60.77 36.95
CA GLU A 387 -22.56 61.36 37.02
C GLU A 387 -22.61 62.89 36.99
N HIS A 388 -23.44 63.49 36.13
CA HIS A 388 -23.66 64.93 36.08
C HIS A 388 -24.12 65.49 37.43
N TRP A 389 -25.19 64.93 38.01
CA TRP A 389 -25.71 65.34 39.32
C TRP A 389 -24.70 65.10 40.45
N MET A 390 -23.86 64.07 40.37
CA MET A 390 -22.76 63.85 41.32
C MET A 390 -21.70 64.94 41.23
N LEU A 391 -21.31 65.33 40.02
CA LEU A 391 -20.37 66.43 39.77
C LEU A 391 -20.95 67.79 40.18
N GLU A 392 -22.22 68.06 39.90
CA GLU A 392 -22.89 69.27 40.37
C GLU A 392 -22.98 69.33 41.90
N ALA A 393 -23.27 68.23 42.58
CA ALA A 393 -23.26 68.17 44.05
C ALA A 393 -21.85 68.44 44.63
N GLN A 394 -20.80 67.91 44.00
CA GLN A 394 -19.41 68.22 44.37
C GLN A 394 -19.05 69.69 44.11
N LEU A 395 -19.45 70.25 42.96
CA LEU A 395 -19.25 71.65 42.61
C LEU A 395 -20.03 72.59 43.53
N ALA A 396 -21.25 72.22 43.95
CA ALA A 396 -22.04 72.96 44.93
C ALA A 396 -21.35 72.97 46.30
N LYS A 397 -20.81 71.82 46.75
CA LYS A 397 -20.00 71.74 47.98
C LYS A 397 -18.77 72.65 47.90
N ILE A 398 -18.01 72.59 46.80
CA ILE A 398 -16.82 73.42 46.58
C ILE A 398 -17.19 74.92 46.48
N LYS A 399 -18.34 75.27 45.87
CA LYS A 399 -18.85 76.65 45.87
C LYS A 399 -19.18 77.12 47.28
N LEU A 400 -19.86 76.30 48.09
CA LEU A 400 -20.22 76.63 49.47
C LEU A 400 -18.97 76.78 50.38
N GLU A 401 -17.96 75.93 50.19
CA GLU A 401 -16.64 76.09 50.82
C GLU A 401 -15.93 77.38 50.36
N LYS A 402 -16.02 77.73 49.07
CA LYS A 402 -15.45 78.96 48.50
C LYS A 402 -16.21 80.23 48.88
N GLU A 403 -17.52 80.20 49.11
CA GLU A 403 -18.27 81.35 49.62
C GLU A 403 -18.01 81.56 51.11
N ASN A 404 -17.83 80.49 51.88
CA ASN A 404 -17.24 80.54 53.23
C ASN A 404 -15.78 81.03 53.27
N GLN A 405 -15.12 81.19 52.10
CA GLN A 405 -13.85 81.91 51.95
C GLN A 405 -14.05 83.32 51.36
N LYS A 406 -15.00 83.53 50.44
CA LYS A 406 -15.21 84.83 49.78
C LYS A 406 -15.94 85.85 50.64
N LEU A 407 -16.87 85.43 51.50
CA LEU A 407 -17.44 86.24 52.57
C LEU A 407 -16.38 86.74 53.56
N LYS A 408 -15.16 86.17 53.53
CA LYS A 408 -13.99 86.63 54.29
C LYS A 408 -13.03 87.53 53.47
N SER A 409 -13.32 87.91 52.22
CA SER A 409 -12.28 88.46 51.30
C SER A 409 -12.61 89.66 50.40
N SER A 410 -13.84 89.93 49.93
CA SER A 410 -14.17 91.10 49.09
C SER A 410 -15.68 91.35 48.98
N LEU A 411 -16.26 92.57 48.94
CA LEU A 411 -15.86 93.95 48.58
C LEU A 411 -15.69 94.29 47.07
N THR A 412 -16.47 95.29 46.63
CA THR A 412 -16.27 96.30 45.54
C THR A 412 -16.29 95.94 44.01
N GLY A 413 -17.34 96.42 43.30
CA GLY A 413 -17.32 97.12 41.97
C GLY A 413 -17.24 96.31 40.64
N GLN A 414 -18.06 96.43 39.56
CA GLN A 414 -19.20 97.30 39.07
C GLN A 414 -18.83 98.67 38.42
N LEU A 415 -19.42 99.18 37.31
CA LEU A 415 -20.27 98.64 36.20
C LEU A 415 -20.20 99.52 34.89
N ILE A 416 -21.29 100.19 34.43
CA ILE A 416 -21.41 101.26 33.36
C ILE A 416 -21.43 100.81 31.85
N GLU A 417 -22.13 101.36 30.82
CA GLU A 417 -23.42 102.13 30.57
C GLU A 417 -23.87 102.07 29.04
N PRO A 418 -25.06 102.59 28.58
CA PRO A 418 -25.74 102.24 27.30
C PRO A 418 -26.46 103.41 26.51
N MET A 419 -27.58 103.16 25.75
CA MET A 419 -28.86 103.95 25.53
C MET A 419 -29.57 103.80 24.12
N PRO A 420 -30.90 104.11 23.91
CA PRO A 420 -31.86 103.11 23.36
C PRO A 420 -33.05 103.55 22.41
N GLU A 421 -33.91 102.56 22.04
CA GLU A 421 -35.40 102.59 21.79
C GLU A 421 -36.02 103.33 20.56
N ASN A 422 -37.22 102.98 20.02
CA ASN A 422 -38.31 102.08 20.45
C ASN A 422 -39.23 101.50 19.29
N SER A 423 -39.68 100.23 19.41
CA SER A 423 -40.95 99.52 18.98
C SER A 423 -41.71 99.84 17.64
N VAL A 424 -42.73 99.13 17.07
CA VAL A 424 -43.55 97.89 17.37
C VAL A 424 -44.11 97.21 16.05
N LEU A 425 -44.96 96.16 16.14
CA LEU A 425 -45.63 95.34 15.05
C LEU A 425 -47.13 94.99 15.44
N PRO A 426 -47.99 94.08 14.85
CA PRO A 426 -47.80 92.99 13.85
C PRO A 426 -48.96 92.59 12.83
N ASN A 427 -48.66 91.70 11.85
CA ASN A 427 -49.39 90.50 11.29
C ASN A 427 -50.83 90.58 10.65
N THR A 428 -51.26 89.71 9.70
CA THR A 428 -51.15 88.22 9.63
C THR A 428 -51.38 87.58 8.23
N ALA A 429 -50.52 86.62 7.81
CA ALA A 429 -50.67 85.46 6.88
C ALA A 429 -51.33 85.54 5.47
N GLU A 430 -51.24 84.51 4.60
CA GLU A 430 -50.10 83.88 3.89
C GLU A 430 -50.60 82.78 2.89
N GLN A 431 -49.70 82.19 2.08
CA GLN A 431 -49.88 81.04 1.13
C GLN A 431 -50.76 81.29 -0.13
N GLU A 432 -50.52 80.70 -1.32
CA GLU A 432 -49.32 80.11 -1.97
C GLU A 432 -49.54 80.04 -3.50
N LYS A 433 -48.53 79.74 -4.34
CA LYS A 433 -48.67 79.81 -5.82
C LYS A 433 -47.83 78.79 -6.65
N GLU A 434 -48.55 78.02 -7.46
CA GLU A 434 -48.37 77.82 -8.93
C GLU A 434 -47.21 76.97 -9.50
N GLU A 435 -47.49 76.23 -10.59
CA GLU A 435 -46.55 75.38 -11.37
C GLU A 435 -46.02 76.11 -12.63
N ALA A 436 -44.92 75.62 -13.25
CA ALA A 436 -44.89 75.26 -14.70
C ALA A 436 -43.52 74.86 -15.32
N ILE A 437 -43.45 73.60 -15.78
CA ILE A 437 -42.81 73.04 -16.99
C ILE A 437 -41.82 73.89 -17.86
N LYS A 438 -40.60 73.35 -18.11
CA LYS A 438 -39.79 73.25 -19.38
C LYS A 438 -38.28 73.54 -19.16
N LYS A 439 -37.31 73.14 -20.01
CA LYS A 439 -37.07 71.96 -20.90
C LYS A 439 -35.67 72.15 -21.56
N THR A 440 -34.93 71.07 -21.82
CA THR A 440 -33.84 70.94 -22.84
C THR A 440 -32.39 71.34 -22.49
N SER A 441 -31.47 70.64 -23.18
CA SER A 441 -30.06 70.97 -23.51
C SER A 441 -28.97 71.00 -22.42
N ARG A 442 -28.06 70.03 -22.55
CA ARG A 442 -26.67 70.09 -22.06
C ARG A 442 -25.92 71.29 -22.66
N GLU A 443 -24.93 71.79 -21.94
CA GLU A 443 -23.70 72.34 -22.52
C GLU A 443 -22.48 71.65 -21.90
N SER A 444 -21.34 71.66 -22.58
CA SER A 444 -20.12 70.99 -22.14
C SER A 444 -18.88 71.64 -22.71
N VAL A 445 -17.87 71.92 -21.87
CA VAL A 445 -16.42 71.73 -22.14
C VAL A 445 -15.58 72.33 -21.00
N LYS A 446 -14.61 71.55 -20.51
CA LYS A 446 -13.25 72.05 -20.33
C LYS A 446 -12.26 70.92 -20.54
N ARG A 447 -11.31 71.10 -21.47
CA ARG A 447 -10.27 70.11 -21.80
C ARG A 447 -9.00 70.42 -21.02
N MET A 448 -8.18 69.40 -20.77
CA MET A 448 -6.72 69.54 -20.66
C MET A 448 -6.03 68.29 -21.20
N SER A 449 -5.27 68.45 -22.28
CA SER A 449 -4.05 67.68 -22.54
C SER A 449 -3.18 68.45 -23.54
N LEU A 450 -1.87 68.32 -23.41
CA LEU A 450 -0.87 68.95 -24.28
C LEU A 450 -0.65 68.11 -25.54
N ILE A 451 -0.65 68.76 -26.71
CA ILE A 451 0.22 68.53 -27.90
C ILE A 451 -0.28 69.41 -29.06
N GLY A 452 0.62 69.80 -29.96
CA GLY A 452 0.53 70.92 -30.89
C GLY A 452 -0.77 71.13 -31.69
N MET A 453 -1.07 72.40 -31.95
CA MET A 453 -2.09 72.81 -32.92
C MET A 453 -1.65 72.46 -34.34
N LEU A 454 -2.48 71.71 -35.07
CA LEU A 454 -2.52 71.79 -36.53
C LEU A 454 -3.92 72.26 -36.94
N THR A 455 -3.98 73.37 -37.67
CA THR A 455 -5.21 73.91 -38.24
C THR A 455 -5.65 73.05 -39.42
N MET A 456 -6.57 72.11 -39.20
CA MET A 456 -7.28 71.45 -40.29
C MET A 456 -8.34 72.40 -40.82
N THR A 457 -8.06 73.03 -41.97
CA THR A 457 -9.06 73.71 -42.78
C THR A 457 -10.13 72.71 -43.22
N THR A 458 -11.36 73.18 -43.37
CA THR A 458 -12.44 72.42 -43.99
C THR A 458 -12.08 72.03 -45.43
N ASP A 459 -12.80 71.02 -45.93
CA ASP A 459 -12.74 70.47 -47.29
C ASP A 459 -11.55 69.56 -47.61
N ASN A 460 -11.77 68.25 -47.43
CA ASN A 460 -11.83 67.36 -48.59
C ASN A 460 -12.66 66.09 -48.29
N LYS A 461 -13.18 65.49 -49.38
CA LYS A 461 -14.14 64.37 -49.40
C LYS A 461 -13.81 63.25 -48.40
N GLU A 462 -14.78 62.85 -47.58
CA GLU A 462 -14.68 61.62 -46.79
C GLU A 462 -14.58 60.40 -47.72
N ALA A 463 -13.40 59.78 -47.80
CA ALA A 463 -13.29 58.45 -48.38
C ALA A 463 -13.89 57.43 -47.39
N PRO A 464 -14.83 56.55 -47.81
CA PRO A 464 -15.52 55.62 -46.90
C PRO A 464 -14.57 54.62 -46.22
N ASP A 465 -13.39 54.40 -46.80
CA ASP A 465 -12.33 53.53 -46.30
C ASP A 465 -11.75 53.98 -44.95
N ALA A 466 -11.69 55.29 -44.68
CA ALA A 466 -11.07 55.81 -43.46
C ALA A 466 -11.83 55.39 -42.18
N LYS A 467 -13.17 55.50 -42.19
CA LYS A 467 -14.03 55.09 -41.07
C LYS A 467 -14.08 53.57 -40.92
N SER A 468 -14.17 52.85 -42.04
CA SER A 468 -14.07 51.38 -42.08
C SER A 468 -12.80 50.86 -41.38
N ARG A 469 -11.64 51.47 -41.69
CA ARG A 469 -10.36 51.13 -41.07
C ARG A 469 -10.33 51.41 -39.57
N GLU A 470 -10.88 52.55 -39.12
CA GLU A 470 -10.97 52.84 -37.68
C GLU A 470 -11.87 51.85 -36.93
N ASP A 471 -13.02 51.47 -37.50
CA ASP A 471 -13.94 50.55 -36.86
C ASP A 471 -13.40 49.11 -36.85
N LEU A 472 -12.64 48.70 -37.86
CA LEU A 472 -11.87 47.45 -37.85
C LEU A 472 -10.82 47.44 -36.73
N ILE A 473 -10.11 48.56 -36.52
CA ILE A 473 -9.12 48.72 -35.44
C ILE A 473 -9.81 48.67 -34.06
N LYS A 474 -10.95 49.37 -33.88
CA LYS A 474 -11.76 49.32 -32.65
C LYS A 474 -12.21 47.88 -32.37
N ASN A 475 -12.74 47.18 -33.37
CA ASN A 475 -13.21 45.80 -33.24
C ASN A 475 -12.07 44.82 -32.86
N HIS A 476 -10.88 44.97 -33.47
CA HIS A 476 -9.70 44.17 -33.09
C HIS A 476 -9.29 44.37 -31.63
N TYR A 477 -9.19 45.63 -31.16
CA TYR A 477 -8.84 45.89 -29.76
C TYR A 477 -9.95 45.50 -28.78
N MET A 478 -11.24 45.68 -29.14
CA MET A 478 -12.37 45.20 -28.34
C MET A 478 -12.36 43.69 -28.19
N ALA A 479 -12.15 42.94 -29.28
CA ALA A 479 -12.02 41.48 -29.24
C ALA A 479 -10.83 41.04 -28.36
N ARG A 480 -9.68 41.72 -28.47
CA ARG A 480 -8.50 41.42 -27.64
C ARG A 480 -8.71 41.74 -26.15
N ILE A 481 -9.47 42.78 -25.83
CA ILE A 481 -9.87 43.09 -24.44
C ILE A 481 -10.77 41.98 -23.89
N VAL A 482 -11.78 41.53 -24.65
CA VAL A 482 -12.67 40.44 -24.25
C VAL A 482 -11.90 39.12 -24.04
N GLU A 483 -10.97 38.79 -24.94
CA GLU A 483 -10.09 37.63 -24.82
C GLU A 483 -9.24 37.68 -23.54
N LEU A 484 -8.58 38.81 -23.28
CA LEU A 484 -7.75 38.99 -22.08
C LEU A 484 -8.58 38.96 -20.79
N THR A 485 -9.80 39.54 -20.79
CA THR A 485 -10.74 39.44 -19.66
C THR A 485 -11.20 38.00 -19.42
N SER A 486 -11.47 37.23 -20.48
CA SER A 486 -11.83 35.81 -20.36
C SER A 486 -10.67 34.97 -19.79
N LEU A 487 -9.43 35.23 -20.25
CA LEU A 487 -8.22 34.58 -19.72
C LEU A 487 -7.97 34.93 -18.25
N LEU A 488 -8.22 36.17 -17.84
CA LEU A 488 -8.12 36.60 -16.43
C LEU A 488 -9.15 35.87 -15.55
N GLN A 489 -10.43 35.86 -15.95
CA GLN A 489 -11.49 35.13 -15.24
C GLN A 489 -11.21 33.62 -15.15
N LEU A 490 -10.59 33.03 -16.18
CA LEU A 490 -10.15 31.63 -16.18
C LEU A 490 -8.95 31.38 -15.25
N ALA A 491 -8.06 32.37 -15.07
CA ALA A 491 -6.96 32.29 -14.12
C ALA A 491 -7.45 32.42 -12.67
N ASP A 492 -8.33 33.40 -12.38
CA ASP A 492 -8.90 33.63 -11.05
C ASP A 492 -9.73 32.43 -10.58
N SER A 493 -10.59 31.89 -11.43
CA SER A 493 -11.40 30.70 -11.10
C SER A 493 -10.53 29.46 -10.83
N LYS A 494 -9.42 29.26 -11.54
CA LYS A 494 -8.43 28.21 -11.24
C LYS A 494 -7.70 28.46 -9.92
N SER A 495 -7.32 29.71 -9.63
CA SER A 495 -6.69 30.10 -8.36
C SER A 495 -7.60 29.78 -7.17
N VAL A 496 -8.88 30.16 -7.26
CA VAL A 496 -9.90 29.85 -6.24
C VAL A 496 -10.12 28.33 -6.11
N HIS A 497 -10.13 27.59 -7.22
CA HIS A 497 -10.25 26.12 -7.23
C HIS A 497 -9.09 25.46 -6.47
N PHE A 498 -7.84 25.74 -6.86
CA PHE A 498 -6.66 25.17 -6.19
C PHE A 498 -6.59 25.57 -4.71
N HIS A 499 -6.95 26.82 -4.37
CA HIS A 499 -7.01 27.25 -2.97
C HIS A 499 -8.14 26.56 -2.17
N ALA A 500 -9.23 26.13 -2.81
CA ALA A 500 -10.24 25.28 -2.18
C ALA A 500 -9.72 23.84 -2.00
N GLU A 501 -9.05 23.26 -3.01
CA GLU A 501 -8.48 21.91 -2.95
C GLU A 501 -7.38 21.80 -1.89
N CYS A 502 -6.43 22.74 -1.84
CA CYS A 502 -5.38 22.76 -0.81
C CYS A 502 -5.96 22.82 0.61
N ARG A 503 -7.01 23.63 0.83
CA ARG A 503 -7.70 23.69 2.14
C ARG A 503 -8.49 22.41 2.46
N ALA A 504 -9.06 21.74 1.47
CA ALA A 504 -9.70 20.43 1.65
C ALA A 504 -8.68 19.31 1.92
N LEU A 505 -7.53 19.33 1.25
CA LEU A 505 -6.42 18.40 1.46
C LEU A 505 -5.83 18.55 2.87
N ALA A 506 -5.51 19.78 3.29
CA ALA A 506 -4.99 20.06 4.63
C ALA A 506 -5.93 19.59 5.74
N LYS A 507 -7.25 19.77 5.58
CA LYS A 507 -8.24 19.25 6.53
C LYS A 507 -8.27 17.71 6.57
N ARG A 508 -8.15 17.02 5.42
CA ARG A 508 -8.07 15.55 5.39
C ARG A 508 -6.78 15.04 6.02
N LEU A 509 -5.66 15.72 5.77
CA LEU A 509 -4.35 15.38 6.32
C LEU A 509 -4.34 15.51 7.85
N SER A 510 -4.84 16.63 8.40
CA SER A 510 -4.94 16.82 9.85
C SER A 510 -5.90 15.82 10.54
N LEU A 511 -6.96 15.37 9.86
CA LEU A 511 -7.81 14.29 10.38
C LEU A 511 -7.10 12.93 10.35
N ALA A 512 -6.32 12.65 9.30
CA ALA A 512 -5.52 11.44 9.20
C ALA A 512 -4.40 11.40 10.27
N GLU A 513 -3.72 12.52 10.51
CA GLU A 513 -2.72 12.66 11.58
C GLU A 513 -3.31 12.34 12.96
N LYS A 514 -4.47 12.92 13.31
CA LYS A 514 -5.15 12.61 14.57
C LYS A 514 -5.56 11.15 14.69
N SER A 515 -6.00 10.52 13.60
CA SER A 515 -6.32 9.08 13.60
C SER A 515 -5.06 8.19 13.74
N LYS A 516 -3.91 8.65 13.23
CA LYS A 516 -2.61 7.99 13.43
C LYS A 516 -2.14 8.14 14.87
N GLU A 517 -2.29 9.32 15.47
CA GLU A 517 -1.93 9.58 16.87
C GLU A 517 -2.72 8.68 17.83
N SER A 518 -4.04 8.57 17.66
CA SER A 518 -4.86 7.68 18.49
C SER A 518 -4.49 6.20 18.30
N LEU A 519 -4.30 5.73 17.07
CA LEU A 519 -3.88 4.34 16.80
C LEU A 519 -2.48 4.03 17.35
N VAL A 520 -1.56 5.00 17.37
CA VAL A 520 -0.23 4.86 17.98
C VAL A 520 -0.34 4.73 19.51
N GLU A 521 -1.25 5.46 20.15
CA GLU A 521 -1.46 5.33 21.61
C GLU A 521 -2.15 4.00 21.98
N GLU A 522 -3.15 3.58 21.20
CA GLU A 522 -3.76 2.24 21.33
C GLU A 522 -2.72 1.12 21.15
N MET A 523 -1.79 1.26 20.19
CA MET A 523 -0.71 0.30 19.98
C MET A 523 0.27 0.25 21.17
N LYS A 524 0.59 1.38 21.81
CA LYS A 524 1.41 1.40 23.04
C LYS A 524 0.70 0.69 24.19
N LEU A 525 -0.58 0.98 24.41
CA LEU A 525 -1.38 0.36 25.49
C LEU A 525 -1.50 -1.16 25.28
N ALA A 526 -1.74 -1.61 24.04
CA ALA A 526 -1.72 -3.03 23.69
C ALA A 526 -0.35 -3.66 23.93
N SER A 527 0.75 -2.98 23.57
CA SER A 527 2.12 -3.46 23.80
C SER A 527 2.45 -3.60 25.29
N GLN A 528 2.03 -2.65 26.12
CA GLN A 528 2.16 -2.70 27.59
C GLN A 528 1.34 -3.85 28.20
N SER A 529 0.15 -4.12 27.66
CA SER A 529 -0.64 -5.28 28.08
C SER A 529 0.02 -6.60 27.69
N ILE A 530 0.67 -6.67 26.53
CA ILE A 530 1.41 -7.87 26.08
C ILE A 530 2.61 -8.13 26.98
N SER A 531 3.42 -7.11 27.32
CA SER A 531 4.56 -7.30 28.22
C SER A 531 4.11 -7.75 29.61
N ARG A 532 3.04 -7.15 30.17
CA ARG A 532 2.48 -7.57 31.46
C ARG A 532 2.03 -9.03 31.47
N LEU A 533 1.38 -9.48 30.39
CA LEU A 533 0.97 -10.89 30.22
C LEU A 533 2.17 -11.83 30.02
N GLN A 534 3.28 -11.36 29.44
CA GLN A 534 4.53 -12.14 29.36
C GLN A 534 5.22 -12.27 30.72
N ASP A 535 5.19 -11.24 31.56
CA ASP A 535 5.68 -11.30 32.95
C ASP A 535 4.81 -12.26 33.80
N GLU A 536 3.49 -12.20 33.68
CA GLU A 536 2.55 -13.15 34.29
C GLU A 536 2.80 -14.60 33.81
N LEU A 537 3.05 -14.80 32.51
CA LEU A 537 3.33 -16.13 31.94
C LEU A 537 4.70 -16.69 32.38
N THR A 538 5.74 -15.86 32.46
CA THR A 538 7.08 -16.32 32.87
C THR A 538 7.17 -16.58 34.37
N THR A 539 6.44 -15.82 35.20
CA THR A 539 6.35 -16.07 36.64
C THR A 539 5.53 -17.31 36.97
N THR A 540 4.38 -17.53 36.32
CA THR A 540 3.60 -18.76 36.46
C THR A 540 4.35 -19.99 35.95
N LYS A 541 5.01 -19.90 34.78
CA LYS A 541 5.87 -20.99 34.26
C LYS A 541 6.95 -21.38 35.27
N ARG A 542 7.71 -20.41 35.79
CA ARG A 542 8.77 -20.66 36.77
C ARG A 542 8.21 -21.35 38.03
N SER A 543 7.09 -20.87 38.56
CA SER A 543 6.46 -21.49 39.73
C SER A 543 6.07 -22.95 39.51
N TYR A 544 5.65 -23.34 38.31
CA TYR A 544 5.40 -24.76 37.98
C TYR A 544 6.70 -25.56 37.79
N GLU A 545 7.75 -24.97 37.22
CA GLU A 545 9.08 -25.61 37.12
C GLU A 545 9.69 -25.85 38.52
N ASP A 546 9.59 -24.87 39.43
CA ASP A 546 10.02 -24.99 40.83
C ASP A 546 9.24 -26.09 41.57
N GLN A 547 7.92 -26.17 41.39
CA GLN A 547 7.07 -27.23 41.96
C GLN A 547 7.43 -28.62 41.44
N LEU A 548 7.70 -28.75 40.13
CA LEU A 548 8.12 -30.02 39.53
C LEU A 548 9.52 -30.43 40.01
N SER A 549 10.44 -29.48 40.21
CA SER A 549 11.75 -29.77 40.82
C SER A 549 11.60 -30.31 42.24
N MET A 550 10.84 -29.62 43.11
CA MET A 550 10.60 -30.09 44.49
C MET A 550 9.93 -31.47 44.54
N MET A 551 9.01 -31.77 43.61
CA MET A 551 8.45 -33.12 43.47
C MET A 551 9.49 -34.15 43.02
N SER A 552 10.38 -33.80 42.10
CA SER A 552 11.47 -34.67 41.64
C SER A 552 12.46 -34.99 42.77
N ASP A 553 12.86 -33.99 43.54
CA ASP A 553 13.76 -34.14 44.69
C ASP A 553 13.14 -35.02 45.79
N HIS A 554 11.85 -34.81 46.08
CA HIS A 554 11.09 -35.65 47.01
C HIS A 554 10.98 -37.11 46.52
N LEU A 555 10.72 -37.32 45.22
CA LEU A 555 10.68 -38.66 44.63
C LEU A 555 12.05 -39.35 44.68
N CYS A 556 13.16 -38.61 44.49
CA CYS A 556 14.50 -39.14 44.61
C CYS A 556 14.81 -39.59 46.05
N SER A 557 14.52 -38.74 47.04
CA SER A 557 14.66 -39.06 48.48
C SER A 557 13.79 -40.26 48.90
N MET A 558 12.56 -40.34 48.39
CA MET A 558 11.68 -41.48 48.61
C MET A 558 12.25 -42.77 47.97
N ASN A 559 12.83 -42.69 46.78
CA ASN A 559 13.44 -43.84 46.11
C ASN A 559 14.73 -44.31 46.81
N GLU A 560 15.53 -43.38 47.37
CA GLU A 560 16.66 -43.72 48.25
C GLU A 560 16.21 -44.46 49.51
N THR A 561 15.16 -43.98 50.19
CA THR A 561 14.69 -44.62 51.43
C THR A 561 14.07 -46.00 51.16
N LEU A 562 13.33 -46.16 50.06
CA LEU A 562 12.87 -47.47 49.59
C LEU A 562 14.03 -48.42 49.23
N SER A 563 15.13 -47.89 48.67
CA SER A 563 16.33 -48.68 48.37
C SER A 563 17.04 -49.14 49.64
N LYS A 564 17.23 -48.25 50.62
CA LYS A 564 17.80 -48.57 51.94
C LYS A 564 16.96 -49.63 52.68
N GLN A 565 15.64 -49.47 52.70
CA GLN A 565 14.72 -50.49 53.26
C GLN A 565 14.83 -51.85 52.54
N ARG A 566 15.09 -51.86 51.22
CA ARG A 566 15.30 -53.09 50.48
C ARG A 566 16.64 -53.76 50.83
N GLU A 567 17.70 -52.99 50.99
CA GLU A 567 19.00 -53.50 51.47
C GLU A 567 18.92 -54.06 52.90
N GLU A 568 18.17 -53.42 53.80
CA GLU A 568 17.84 -53.96 55.13
C GLU A 568 17.06 -55.29 55.03
N ILE A 569 16.04 -55.36 54.17
CA ILE A 569 15.27 -56.59 53.94
C ILE A 569 16.16 -57.72 53.38
N ASP A 570 17.03 -57.43 52.41
CA ASP A 570 17.86 -58.44 51.77
C ASP A 570 19.04 -58.87 52.66
N THR A 571 19.63 -57.98 53.47
CA THR A 571 20.59 -58.35 54.52
C THR A 571 19.96 -59.18 55.64
N LEU A 572 18.72 -58.86 56.07
CA LEU A 572 17.96 -59.69 57.01
C LEU A 572 17.67 -61.08 56.43
N LYS A 573 17.36 -61.21 55.13
CA LYS A 573 17.23 -62.52 54.46
C LYS A 573 18.56 -63.29 54.47
N MET A 574 19.68 -62.66 54.10
CA MET A 574 20.99 -63.31 54.11
C MET A 574 21.39 -63.78 55.51
N SER A 575 21.15 -62.95 56.53
CA SER A 575 21.35 -63.30 57.93
C SER A 575 20.51 -64.52 58.34
N LYS A 576 19.21 -64.54 57.98
CA LYS A 576 18.30 -65.66 58.26
C LYS A 576 18.72 -66.96 57.55
N VAL A 577 19.20 -66.89 56.32
CA VAL A 577 19.79 -68.03 55.59
C VAL A 577 21.08 -68.52 56.30
N CYS A 578 21.95 -67.61 56.71
CA CYS A 578 23.20 -67.94 57.41
C CYS A 578 22.92 -68.66 58.75
N TYR A 579 21.97 -68.16 59.55
CA TYR A 579 21.51 -68.86 60.76
C TYR A 579 20.95 -70.24 60.46
N GLN A 580 20.20 -70.41 59.36
CA GLN A 580 19.61 -71.70 59.01
C GLN A 580 20.66 -72.72 58.53
N VAL A 581 21.72 -72.27 57.84
CA VAL A 581 22.90 -73.09 57.50
C VAL A 581 23.72 -73.44 58.75
N LEU A 582 23.92 -72.49 59.68
CA LEU A 582 24.56 -72.75 60.98
C LEU A 582 23.78 -73.79 61.80
N TYR A 583 22.45 -73.70 61.83
CA TYR A 583 21.61 -74.67 62.53
C TYR A 583 21.70 -76.07 61.91
N PHE A 584 21.71 -76.15 60.57
CA PHE A 584 21.84 -77.43 59.85
C PHE A 584 23.21 -78.07 60.05
N THR A 585 24.29 -77.27 60.03
CA THR A 585 25.66 -77.76 60.26
C THR A 585 25.88 -78.18 61.73
N LEU A 586 25.38 -77.42 62.72
CA LEU A 586 25.40 -77.87 64.13
C LEU A 586 24.61 -79.18 64.32
N SER A 587 23.43 -79.29 63.72
CA SER A 587 22.61 -80.51 63.79
C SER A 587 23.37 -81.72 63.22
N MET A 588 24.00 -81.56 62.05
CA MET A 588 24.80 -82.63 61.43
C MET A 588 26.04 -83.01 62.25
N VAL A 589 26.71 -82.03 62.88
CA VAL A 589 27.85 -82.28 63.78
C VAL A 589 27.41 -83.01 65.05
N CYS A 590 26.26 -82.67 65.63
CA CYS A 590 25.69 -83.42 66.77
C CYS A 590 25.35 -84.87 66.41
N SER A 591 24.75 -85.11 65.22
CA SER A 591 24.50 -86.47 64.73
C SER A 591 25.78 -87.27 64.52
N LEU A 592 26.82 -86.66 63.93
CA LEU A 592 28.13 -87.31 63.75
C LEU A 592 28.87 -87.55 65.08
N GLY A 593 28.68 -86.68 66.07
CA GLY A 593 29.20 -86.84 67.42
C GLY A 593 28.59 -88.04 68.15
N PHE A 594 27.27 -88.22 68.03
CA PHE A 594 26.58 -89.39 68.59
C PHE A 594 27.07 -90.71 67.95
N CYS A 595 27.31 -90.74 66.63
CA CYS A 595 27.87 -91.89 65.93
C CYS A 595 29.34 -92.22 66.24
N ARG A 596 29.98 -91.52 67.19
CA ARG A 596 31.32 -91.84 67.75
C ARG A 596 31.31 -92.26 69.22
N LEU A 597 30.12 -92.37 69.82
CA LEU A 597 29.90 -92.68 71.24
C LEU A 597 29.07 -93.97 71.43
N GLN A 598 29.02 -94.81 70.38
CA GLN A 598 28.34 -96.08 70.28
C GLN A 598 29.21 -97.06 69.48
#